data_AF-A0A7G2CR67-F1
#
_entry.id   AF-A0A7G2CR67-F1
#
_cell.length_a   1.000
_cell.length_b   1.000
_cell.length_c   1.000
_cell.angle_alpha   90.00
_cell.angle_beta   90.00
_cell.angle_gamma   90.00
#
_symmetry.space_group_name_H-M   'P 1'
#
loop_
_entity.id
_entity.type
_entity.pdbx_description
1 polymer ?
#
loop_
_entity_poly.entity_id
_entity_poly.type
_entity_poly.pdbx_seq_one_letter_code
_entity_poly.pdbx_strand_id
1 'polypeptide(L)'
;MVLNLVNIDDPSYNDTVDDIPIDTVLFQECDGVKLISMSAYQFLQVIPDGGRRVFSVASQFPGAMLVSAYDEFMSGNATAVRMLHTLQQNSDQLTEAINDCIVSAGMELNVPQQKRLLRIAAFGKSFSTVYDSSFFTSTVKSLRVINTLHSLTGMSLTLQQLKTLGNDALIKRLLGAGQYQVAFSVTETLSINGDLVLSRWALTKLLSCPSEERVPTAHAVIQKLRSCNCSCFAQIAIETNLKGRHSAAVLFALEEKNASLRVSTLLSINEPEEALKTACQSCDADTIFTCVNFLLNSRGAKAIPILLATPNARQLLMQFIRATDGEVPSAKEFLQNHPKIETELSVRRYLYEEGRLRSAIRDTRRELSWEVLQECKASALHTAVITNRRDTNSSLSEHLSTHERLIELQTQLMKDYGDVRFLNASVFDVVRYALEHGKISVAKRVKGDFKLPEKQYQWCALLAFSSTGQWESIDELGEMGAAQPSNRLLLPPEAFVSTLLQYKRPQQARQYVPRVSTQRGRIELFVQCGDWSSAALECRRASDANALLQQLKGRARGNKEILEEIESGWSRGEGKSNDGGAFSLLRRSA
;
A
#
# COMPACT_ATOMS: atom_id res chain seq x y z
N MET A 1 24.08 -70.79 -22.50
CA MET A 1 22.87 -70.51 -23.31
C MET A 1 23.31 -69.68 -24.50
N VAL A 2 22.73 -69.86 -25.68
CA VAL A 2 23.06 -69.05 -26.87
C VAL A 2 21.90 -68.11 -27.14
N LEU A 3 22.20 -66.83 -27.36
CA LEU A 3 21.20 -65.83 -27.72
C LEU A 3 21.36 -65.47 -29.20
N ASN A 4 20.35 -65.83 -29.99
CA ASN A 4 20.33 -65.55 -31.44
C ASN A 4 19.83 -64.13 -31.67
N LEU A 5 20.64 -63.33 -32.36
CA LEU A 5 20.31 -61.99 -32.83
C LEU A 5 19.81 -62.10 -34.27
N VAL A 6 18.54 -61.74 -34.48
CA VAL A 6 17.92 -61.73 -35.81
C VAL A 6 17.76 -60.29 -36.25
N ASN A 7 18.33 -59.94 -37.40
CA ASN A 7 18.09 -58.64 -38.00
C ASN A 7 16.66 -58.59 -38.56
N ILE A 8 15.88 -57.60 -38.11
CA ILE A 8 14.46 -57.44 -38.50
C ILE A 8 14.33 -57.07 -39.98
N ASP A 9 15.29 -56.31 -40.52
CA ASP A 9 15.26 -55.83 -41.91
C ASP A 9 15.83 -56.86 -42.89
N ASP A 10 16.69 -57.77 -42.42
CA ASP A 10 17.24 -58.87 -43.22
C ASP A 10 17.41 -60.14 -42.36
N PRO A 11 16.40 -61.03 -42.30
CA PRO A 11 16.41 -62.22 -41.44
C PRO A 11 17.44 -63.29 -41.88
N SER A 12 18.13 -63.08 -43.01
CA SER A 12 19.26 -63.94 -43.41
C SER A 12 20.54 -63.62 -42.64
N TYR A 13 20.63 -62.42 -42.03
CA TYR A 13 21.76 -61.98 -41.24
C TYR A 13 21.50 -62.25 -39.75
N ASN A 14 21.94 -63.42 -39.29
CA ASN A 14 21.82 -63.85 -37.90
C ASN A 14 23.21 -63.91 -37.25
N ASP A 15 23.29 -63.44 -36.02
CA ASP A 15 24.49 -63.51 -35.19
C ASP A 15 24.15 -64.21 -33.86
N THR A 16 25.14 -64.75 -33.17
CA THR A 16 24.93 -65.51 -31.93
C THR A 16 25.83 -65.01 -30.83
N VAL A 17 25.24 -64.71 -29.67
CA VAL A 17 25.98 -64.42 -28.44
C VAL A 17 26.08 -65.71 -27.63
N ASP A 18 27.28 -66.26 -27.59
CA ASP A 18 27.62 -67.48 -26.85
C ASP A 18 27.96 -67.17 -25.36
N ASP A 19 28.09 -68.23 -24.55
CA ASP A 19 28.55 -68.18 -23.15
C ASP A 19 27.67 -67.38 -22.16
N ILE A 20 26.37 -67.26 -22.43
CA ILE A 20 25.43 -66.63 -21.48
C ILE A 20 25.09 -67.62 -20.35
N PRO A 21 25.22 -67.23 -19.06
CA PRO A 21 24.83 -68.05 -17.92
C PRO A 21 23.36 -68.49 -17.97
N ILE A 22 23.06 -69.70 -17.47
CA ILE A 22 21.73 -70.31 -17.56
C ILE A 22 20.67 -69.53 -16.75
N ASP A 23 21.10 -68.83 -15.70
CA ASP A 23 20.27 -68.03 -14.79
C ASP A 23 20.04 -66.59 -15.27
N THR A 24 20.42 -66.27 -16.51
CA THR A 24 20.36 -64.90 -17.03
C THR A 24 18.91 -64.44 -17.28
N VAL A 25 18.56 -63.30 -16.70
CA VAL A 25 17.29 -62.60 -16.95
C VAL A 25 17.53 -61.43 -17.90
N LEU A 26 16.63 -61.28 -18.87
CA LEU A 26 16.67 -60.21 -19.87
C LEU A 26 15.80 -59.04 -19.44
N PHE A 27 16.36 -57.83 -19.49
CA PHE A 27 15.61 -56.59 -19.30
C PHE A 27 15.75 -55.71 -20.53
N GLN A 28 14.62 -55.35 -21.12
CA GLN A 28 14.58 -54.46 -22.27
C GLN A 28 14.86 -53.01 -21.82
N GLU A 29 15.76 -52.35 -22.53
CA GLU A 29 16.06 -50.92 -22.39
C GLU A 29 15.79 -50.21 -23.73
N CYS A 30 15.83 -48.87 -23.73
CA CYS A 30 15.52 -48.08 -24.92
C CYS A 30 16.53 -48.23 -26.07
N ASP A 31 17.74 -48.70 -25.78
CA ASP A 31 18.88 -48.78 -26.71
C ASP A 31 19.59 -50.14 -26.69
N GLY A 32 18.99 -51.14 -26.05
CA GLY A 32 19.59 -52.46 -25.91
C GLY A 32 18.88 -53.38 -24.93
N VAL A 33 19.55 -54.46 -24.55
CA VAL A 33 19.06 -55.45 -23.60
C VAL A 33 20.11 -55.67 -22.52
N LYS A 34 19.71 -55.57 -21.25
CA LYS A 34 20.53 -55.93 -20.10
C LYS A 34 20.37 -57.42 -19.81
N LEU A 35 21.50 -58.10 -19.72
CA LEU A 35 21.66 -59.51 -19.38
C LEU A 35 22.18 -59.57 -17.94
N ILE A 36 21.34 -60.01 -17.01
CA ILE A 36 21.69 -60.06 -15.58
C ILE A 36 21.64 -61.51 -15.10
N SER A 37 22.79 -62.03 -14.68
CA SER A 37 22.97 -63.31 -13.99
C SER A 37 23.46 -63.06 -12.57
N MET A 38 23.43 -64.06 -11.70
CA MET A 38 24.05 -64.02 -10.37
C MET A 38 25.56 -63.71 -10.43
N SER A 39 26.23 -64.01 -11.54
CA SER A 39 27.68 -63.89 -11.69
C SER A 39 28.15 -62.86 -12.71
N ALA A 40 27.26 -62.36 -13.57
CA ALA A 40 27.63 -61.49 -14.68
C ALA A 40 26.55 -60.44 -14.98
N TYR A 41 27.02 -59.24 -15.34
CA TYR A 41 26.22 -58.18 -15.94
C TYR A 41 26.78 -57.88 -17.32
N GLN A 42 25.97 -58.05 -18.36
CA GLN A 42 26.32 -57.73 -19.74
C GLN A 42 25.26 -56.82 -20.34
N PHE A 43 25.67 -55.89 -21.20
CA PHE A 43 24.75 -54.99 -21.89
C PHE A 43 24.94 -55.12 -23.38
N LEU A 44 23.90 -55.63 -24.06
CA LEU A 44 23.87 -55.75 -25.50
C LEU A 44 23.24 -54.49 -26.07
N GLN A 45 24.05 -53.66 -26.74
CA GLN A 45 23.63 -52.37 -27.26
C GLN A 45 23.55 -52.35 -28.79
N VAL A 46 22.57 -51.65 -29.34
CA VAL A 46 22.53 -51.35 -30.77
C VAL A 46 23.53 -50.22 -31.06
N ILE A 47 24.47 -50.46 -31.97
CA ILE A 47 25.49 -49.47 -32.34
C ILE A 47 24.86 -48.34 -33.17
N PRO A 48 24.94 -47.06 -32.75
CA PRO A 48 24.46 -45.94 -33.54
C PRO A 48 25.27 -45.73 -34.83
N ASP A 49 24.66 -45.11 -35.84
CA ASP A 49 25.30 -44.90 -37.15
C ASP A 49 26.64 -44.15 -37.08
N GLY A 50 26.77 -43.16 -36.19
CA GLY A 50 28.05 -42.47 -35.98
C GLY A 50 29.15 -43.41 -35.48
N GLY A 51 28.81 -44.33 -34.56
CA GLY A 51 29.71 -45.41 -34.13
C GLY A 51 30.11 -46.33 -35.27
N ARG A 52 29.14 -46.75 -36.09
CA ARG A 52 29.39 -47.58 -37.28
C ARG A 52 30.29 -46.89 -38.30
N ARG A 53 30.06 -45.61 -38.60
CA ARG A 53 30.89 -44.82 -39.53
C ARG A 53 32.33 -44.64 -39.03
N VAL A 54 32.54 -44.52 -37.72
CA VAL A 54 33.87 -44.34 -37.13
C VAL A 54 34.65 -45.65 -37.01
N PHE A 55 34.00 -46.74 -36.56
CA PHE A 55 34.68 -47.98 -36.20
C PHE A 55 34.56 -49.13 -37.22
N SER A 56 33.81 -48.96 -38.31
CA SER A 56 33.75 -49.99 -39.36
C SER A 56 35.11 -50.19 -40.03
N VAL A 57 35.42 -51.45 -40.32
CA VAL A 57 36.67 -51.85 -40.98
C VAL A 57 36.73 -51.21 -42.37
N ALA A 58 37.86 -50.58 -42.68
CA ALA A 58 38.08 -49.86 -43.94
C ALA A 58 37.05 -48.75 -44.24
N SER A 59 36.48 -48.14 -43.18
CA SER A 59 35.58 -46.99 -43.32
C SER A 59 36.24 -45.83 -44.06
N GLN A 60 35.58 -45.33 -45.09
CA GLN A 60 35.96 -44.11 -45.81
C GLN A 60 35.14 -42.89 -45.38
N PHE A 61 34.31 -43.03 -44.34
CA PHE A 61 33.48 -41.94 -43.85
C PHE A 61 34.32 -40.83 -43.19
N PRO A 62 33.84 -39.57 -43.21
CA PRO A 62 34.56 -38.43 -42.64
C PRO A 62 34.98 -38.63 -41.16
N GLY A 63 34.12 -39.27 -40.35
CA GLY A 63 34.42 -39.58 -38.95
C GLY A 63 35.64 -40.49 -38.77
N ALA A 64 35.74 -41.57 -39.55
CA ALA A 64 36.91 -42.46 -39.51
C ALA A 64 38.17 -41.75 -40.04
N MET A 65 38.04 -40.95 -41.09
CA MET A 65 39.15 -40.15 -41.63
C MET A 65 39.70 -39.17 -40.58
N LEU A 66 38.83 -38.55 -39.77
CA LEU A 66 39.24 -37.65 -38.69
C LEU A 66 39.99 -38.38 -37.56
N VAL A 67 39.55 -39.59 -37.20
CA VAL A 67 40.27 -40.45 -36.23
C VAL A 67 41.65 -40.81 -36.75
N SER A 68 41.74 -41.28 -38.01
CA SER A 68 43.03 -41.61 -38.63
C SER A 68 43.94 -40.38 -38.76
N ALA A 69 43.39 -39.21 -39.11
CA ALA A 69 44.16 -37.97 -39.17
C ALA A 69 44.73 -37.57 -37.80
N TYR A 70 43.99 -37.79 -36.72
CA TYR A 70 44.47 -37.56 -35.35
C TYR A 70 45.59 -38.54 -34.96
N ASP A 71 45.47 -39.82 -35.31
CA ASP A 71 46.49 -40.82 -34.99
C ASP A 71 47.81 -40.56 -35.75
N GLU A 72 47.72 -40.19 -37.04
CA GLU A 72 48.87 -39.77 -37.85
C GLU A 72 49.50 -38.48 -37.30
N PHE A 73 48.68 -37.54 -36.82
CA PHE A 73 49.16 -36.31 -36.19
C PHE A 73 49.92 -36.59 -34.89
N MET A 74 49.39 -37.46 -34.02
CA MET A 74 50.06 -37.87 -32.78
C MET A 74 51.36 -38.63 -33.04
N SER A 75 51.47 -39.29 -34.19
CA SER A 75 52.67 -40.01 -34.65
C SER A 75 53.70 -39.09 -35.33
N GLY A 76 53.36 -37.83 -35.59
CA GLY A 76 54.25 -36.84 -36.23
C GLY A 76 54.32 -36.94 -37.76
N ASN A 77 53.37 -37.65 -38.40
CA ASN A 77 53.38 -37.86 -39.84
C ASN A 77 52.72 -36.69 -40.59
N ALA A 78 53.33 -36.25 -41.69
CA ALA A 78 52.81 -35.17 -42.54
C ALA A 78 51.52 -35.55 -43.31
N THR A 79 51.19 -36.84 -43.37
CA THR A 79 49.94 -37.40 -43.92
C THR A 79 48.69 -36.81 -43.26
N ALA A 80 48.75 -36.49 -41.97
CA ALA A 80 47.66 -35.89 -41.21
C ALA A 80 47.19 -34.55 -41.82
N VAL A 81 48.13 -33.70 -42.28
CA VAL A 81 47.81 -32.40 -42.88
C VAL A 81 47.02 -32.56 -44.17
N ARG A 82 47.36 -33.56 -45.00
CA ARG A 82 46.62 -33.85 -46.24
C ARG A 82 45.19 -34.31 -45.96
N MET A 83 45.02 -35.18 -44.96
CA MET A 83 43.71 -35.68 -44.55
C MET A 83 42.83 -34.56 -44.00
N LEU A 84 43.40 -33.69 -43.16
CA LEU A 84 42.70 -32.51 -42.63
C LEU A 84 42.32 -31.51 -43.73
N HIS A 85 43.21 -31.22 -44.66
CA HIS A 85 42.89 -30.34 -45.78
C HIS A 85 41.73 -30.90 -46.63
N THR A 86 41.68 -32.23 -46.80
CA THR A 86 40.57 -32.89 -47.51
C THR A 86 39.24 -32.69 -46.77
N LEU A 87 39.24 -32.82 -45.44
CA LEU A 87 38.06 -32.56 -44.61
C LEU A 87 37.67 -31.07 -44.57
N GLN A 88 38.63 -30.15 -44.65
CA GLN A 88 38.37 -28.69 -44.63
C GLN A 88 37.75 -28.16 -45.92
N GLN A 89 37.94 -28.83 -47.06
CA GLN A 89 37.35 -28.41 -48.33
C GLN A 89 35.82 -28.33 -48.26
N ASN A 90 35.21 -29.21 -47.46
CA ASN A 90 33.77 -29.26 -47.24
C ASN A 90 33.48 -29.05 -45.75
N SER A 91 33.09 -27.84 -45.36
CA SER A 91 32.76 -27.50 -43.96
C SER A 91 31.76 -28.49 -43.36
N ASP A 92 30.75 -28.90 -44.12
CA ASP A 92 29.70 -29.83 -43.66
C ASP A 92 30.27 -31.22 -43.32
N GLN A 93 31.21 -31.74 -44.12
CA GLN A 93 31.84 -33.04 -43.87
C GLN A 93 32.70 -33.03 -42.61
N LEU A 94 33.39 -31.91 -42.35
CA LEU A 94 34.13 -31.75 -41.10
C LEU A 94 33.17 -31.69 -39.90
N THR A 95 32.03 -31.00 -40.01
CA THR A 95 31.03 -30.99 -38.94
C THR A 95 30.40 -32.37 -38.71
N GLU A 96 30.13 -33.13 -39.76
CA GLU A 96 29.66 -34.52 -39.68
C GLU A 96 30.69 -35.42 -39.00
N ALA A 97 31.97 -35.30 -39.39
CA ALA A 97 33.06 -36.05 -38.77
C ALA A 97 33.20 -35.78 -37.26
N ILE A 98 33.08 -34.51 -36.86
CA ILE A 98 33.12 -34.10 -35.45
C ILE A 98 31.90 -34.69 -34.72
N ASN A 99 30.70 -34.56 -35.29
CA ASN A 99 29.47 -35.08 -34.69
C ASN A 99 29.49 -36.60 -34.56
N ASP A 100 30.01 -37.31 -35.55
CA ASP A 100 30.20 -38.75 -35.51
C ASP A 100 31.09 -39.15 -34.35
N CYS A 101 32.25 -38.51 -34.18
CA CYS A 101 33.14 -38.77 -33.05
C CYS A 101 32.47 -38.50 -31.69
N ILE A 102 31.62 -37.46 -31.59
CA ILE A 102 30.87 -37.15 -30.37
C ILE A 102 29.80 -38.21 -30.09
N VAL A 103 29.06 -38.65 -31.11
CA VAL A 103 28.06 -39.73 -30.99
C VAL A 103 28.72 -41.05 -30.62
N SER A 104 29.83 -41.40 -31.26
CA SER A 104 30.63 -42.58 -30.91
C SER A 104 31.10 -42.52 -29.45
N ALA A 105 31.57 -41.36 -28.98
CA ALA A 105 31.95 -41.19 -27.58
C ALA A 105 30.77 -41.38 -26.62
N GLY A 106 29.55 -41.04 -27.06
CA GLY A 106 28.31 -41.22 -26.29
C GLY A 106 27.85 -42.67 -26.15
N MET A 107 28.25 -43.54 -27.07
CA MET A 107 27.96 -44.97 -27.06
C MET A 107 28.92 -45.75 -26.16
N GLU A 108 30.21 -45.39 -26.21
CA GLU A 108 31.25 -46.08 -25.46
C GLU A 108 31.05 -46.01 -23.94
N LEU A 109 31.23 -47.13 -23.24
CA LEU A 109 31.24 -47.19 -21.77
C LEU A 109 32.67 -47.07 -21.19
N ASN A 110 33.69 -47.32 -22.00
CA ASN A 110 35.09 -47.27 -21.58
C ASN A 110 35.60 -45.82 -21.52
N VAL A 111 35.93 -45.35 -20.31
CA VAL A 111 36.34 -43.95 -20.06
C VAL A 111 37.57 -43.51 -20.87
N PRO A 112 38.68 -44.27 -20.94
CA PRO A 112 39.78 -44.01 -21.87
C PRO A 112 39.35 -43.76 -23.33
N GLN A 113 38.45 -44.59 -23.87
CA GLN A 113 38.00 -44.50 -25.26
C GLN A 113 37.07 -43.30 -25.49
N GLN A 114 36.14 -43.04 -24.57
CA GLN A 114 35.34 -41.82 -24.56
C GLN A 114 36.24 -40.57 -24.59
N LYS A 115 37.27 -40.51 -23.73
CA LYS A 115 38.22 -39.39 -23.68
C LYS A 115 39.00 -39.25 -24.97
N ARG A 116 39.42 -40.34 -25.60
CA ARG A 116 40.10 -40.32 -26.89
C ARG A 116 39.20 -39.73 -27.98
N LEU A 117 37.99 -40.24 -28.13
CA LEU A 117 37.03 -39.75 -29.14
C LEU A 117 36.68 -38.27 -28.93
N LEU A 118 36.49 -37.83 -27.69
CA LEU A 118 36.25 -36.42 -27.38
C LEU A 118 37.46 -35.52 -27.67
N ARG A 119 38.70 -36.03 -27.49
CA ARG A 119 39.92 -35.29 -27.91
C ARG A 119 39.99 -35.17 -29.43
N ILE A 120 39.61 -36.21 -30.16
CA ILE A 120 39.56 -36.21 -31.63
C ILE A 120 38.50 -35.21 -32.13
N ALA A 121 37.31 -35.20 -31.51
CA ALA A 121 36.28 -34.21 -31.81
C ALA A 121 36.75 -32.77 -31.50
N ALA A 122 37.43 -32.55 -30.37
CA ALA A 122 38.01 -31.25 -30.02
C ALA A 122 39.13 -30.83 -30.99
N PHE A 123 39.92 -31.78 -31.48
CA PHE A 123 40.92 -31.57 -32.52
C PHE A 123 40.26 -31.13 -33.83
N GLY A 124 39.25 -31.85 -34.31
CA GLY A 124 38.49 -31.47 -35.51
C GLY A 124 37.84 -30.09 -35.39
N LYS A 125 37.28 -29.78 -34.21
CA LYS A 125 36.71 -28.45 -33.91
C LYS A 125 37.73 -27.32 -34.09
N SER A 126 39.01 -27.52 -33.77
CA SER A 126 40.03 -26.48 -33.92
C SER A 126 40.25 -26.05 -35.38
N PHE A 127 39.84 -26.88 -36.34
CA PHE A 127 39.95 -26.64 -37.77
C PHE A 127 38.64 -26.19 -38.42
N SER A 128 37.55 -26.04 -37.65
CA SER A 128 36.25 -25.56 -38.11
C SER A 128 35.91 -24.22 -37.46
N THR A 129 35.75 -23.17 -38.27
CA THR A 129 35.40 -21.83 -37.79
C THR A 129 33.90 -21.65 -37.52
N VAL A 130 33.05 -22.54 -38.03
CA VAL A 130 31.58 -22.41 -38.03
C VAL A 130 30.89 -23.41 -37.07
N TYR A 131 31.65 -24.30 -36.41
CA TYR A 131 31.06 -25.38 -35.62
C TYR A 131 30.39 -24.91 -34.31
N ASP A 132 29.11 -25.26 -34.13
CA ASP A 132 28.41 -25.07 -32.86
C ASP A 132 28.88 -26.05 -31.79
N SER A 133 29.45 -25.51 -30.72
CA SER A 133 30.01 -26.30 -29.61
C SER A 133 28.97 -26.79 -28.60
N SER A 134 27.71 -26.39 -28.73
CA SER A 134 26.64 -26.75 -27.79
C SER A 134 26.50 -28.28 -27.64
N PHE A 135 26.51 -29.01 -28.75
CA PHE A 135 26.38 -30.47 -28.79
C PHE A 135 27.56 -31.18 -28.13
N PHE A 136 28.78 -30.71 -28.41
CA PHE A 136 30.01 -31.20 -27.77
C PHE A 136 29.96 -30.98 -26.25
N THR A 137 29.68 -29.76 -25.80
CA THR A 137 29.65 -29.43 -24.36
C THR A 137 28.55 -30.18 -23.63
N SER A 138 27.37 -30.32 -24.22
CA SER A 138 26.27 -31.11 -23.66
C SER A 138 26.66 -32.58 -23.48
N THR A 139 27.22 -33.19 -24.52
CA THR A 139 27.64 -34.61 -24.48
C THR A 139 28.74 -34.84 -23.45
N VAL A 140 29.74 -33.95 -23.36
CA VAL A 140 30.79 -34.03 -22.33
C VAL A 140 30.20 -33.96 -20.93
N LYS A 141 29.26 -33.04 -20.67
CA LYS A 141 28.59 -32.93 -19.37
C LYS A 141 27.81 -34.21 -19.03
N SER A 142 27.03 -34.75 -19.97
CA SER A 142 26.28 -35.99 -19.78
C SER A 142 27.19 -37.20 -19.54
N LEU A 143 28.29 -37.34 -20.28
CA LEU A 143 29.27 -38.41 -20.07
C LEU A 143 29.98 -38.30 -18.72
N ARG A 144 30.31 -37.08 -18.26
CA ARG A 144 30.82 -36.87 -16.90
C ARG A 144 29.82 -37.37 -15.86
N VAL A 145 28.54 -37.01 -15.99
CA VAL A 145 27.48 -37.49 -15.09
C VAL A 145 27.40 -39.03 -15.10
N ILE A 146 27.31 -39.65 -16.28
CA ILE A 146 27.23 -41.11 -16.40
C ILE A 146 28.42 -41.80 -15.74
N ASN A 147 29.63 -41.32 -16.00
CA ASN A 147 30.84 -41.90 -15.41
C ASN A 147 30.90 -41.71 -13.89
N THR A 148 30.44 -40.57 -13.37
CA THR A 148 30.35 -40.37 -11.91
C THR A 148 29.33 -41.29 -11.26
N LEU A 149 28.18 -41.52 -11.90
CA LEU A 149 27.16 -42.46 -11.43
C LEU A 149 27.69 -43.90 -11.44
N HIS A 150 28.32 -44.31 -12.53
CA HIS A 150 28.92 -45.64 -12.64
C HIS A 150 29.96 -45.87 -11.52
N SER A 151 30.86 -44.91 -11.29
CA SER A 151 31.94 -45.06 -10.31
C SER A 151 31.49 -44.95 -8.85
N LEU A 152 30.56 -44.05 -8.52
CA LEU A 152 30.22 -43.73 -7.12
C LEU A 152 28.95 -44.41 -6.64
N THR A 153 28.00 -44.68 -7.54
CA THR A 153 26.67 -45.20 -7.18
C THR A 153 26.42 -46.60 -7.72
N GLY A 154 27.29 -47.09 -8.62
CA GLY A 154 27.13 -48.36 -9.33
C GLY A 154 26.04 -48.32 -10.40
N MET A 155 25.46 -47.15 -10.67
CA MET A 155 24.38 -47.00 -11.64
C MET A 155 24.97 -46.94 -13.05
N SER A 156 24.83 -48.04 -13.78
CA SER A 156 25.21 -48.14 -15.18
C SER A 156 24.10 -47.60 -16.08
N LEU A 157 24.32 -46.41 -16.67
CA LEU A 157 23.40 -45.79 -17.62
C LEU A 157 24.11 -45.52 -18.94
N THR A 158 23.41 -45.69 -20.05
CA THR A 158 23.86 -45.19 -21.35
C THR A 158 23.45 -43.72 -21.53
N LEU A 159 24.06 -43.05 -22.52
CA LEU A 159 23.66 -41.68 -22.87
C LEU A 159 22.20 -41.60 -23.32
N GLN A 160 21.71 -42.62 -24.03
CA GLN A 160 20.32 -42.66 -24.49
C GLN A 160 19.35 -42.87 -23.32
N GLN A 161 19.69 -43.75 -22.38
CA GLN A 161 18.91 -43.95 -21.15
C GLN A 161 18.86 -42.69 -20.29
N LEU A 162 19.96 -41.94 -20.20
CA LEU A 162 19.95 -40.65 -19.50
C LEU A 162 19.03 -39.63 -20.18
N LYS A 163 19.04 -39.58 -21.51
CA LYS A 163 18.15 -38.69 -22.29
C LYS A 163 16.68 -39.06 -22.14
N THR A 164 16.33 -40.35 -22.15
CA THR A 164 14.95 -40.81 -21.99
C THR A 164 14.44 -40.64 -20.56
N LEU A 165 15.30 -40.88 -19.56
CA LEU A 165 14.98 -40.65 -18.16
C LEU A 165 14.76 -39.16 -17.85
N GLY A 166 15.63 -38.31 -18.39
CA GLY A 166 15.66 -36.89 -18.10
C GLY A 166 16.37 -36.56 -16.78
N ASN A 167 16.91 -35.34 -16.71
CA ASN A 167 17.73 -34.88 -15.59
C ASN A 167 16.95 -34.84 -14.26
N ASP A 168 15.68 -34.40 -14.29
CA ASP A 168 14.86 -34.26 -13.08
C ASP A 168 14.52 -35.61 -12.44
N ALA A 169 14.21 -36.62 -13.26
CA ALA A 169 13.92 -37.96 -12.76
C ALA A 169 15.18 -38.63 -12.21
N LEU A 170 16.34 -38.41 -12.84
CA LEU A 170 17.63 -38.86 -12.30
C LEU A 170 17.88 -38.24 -10.91
N ILE A 171 17.74 -36.92 -10.77
CA ILE A 171 17.93 -36.23 -9.49
C ILE A 171 16.96 -36.79 -8.44
N LYS A 172 15.67 -36.96 -8.77
CA LYS A 172 14.68 -37.55 -7.87
C LYS A 172 15.07 -38.96 -7.42
N ARG A 173 15.60 -39.80 -8.32
CA ARG A 173 16.08 -41.16 -7.97
C ARG A 173 17.27 -41.09 -7.01
N LEU A 174 18.24 -40.22 -7.27
CA LEU A 174 19.41 -40.04 -6.38
C LEU A 174 18.99 -39.53 -4.99
N LEU A 175 18.03 -38.61 -4.94
CA LEU A 175 17.45 -38.13 -3.68
C LEU A 175 16.71 -39.25 -2.93
N GLY A 176 15.95 -40.09 -3.65
CA GLY A 176 15.28 -41.26 -3.07
C GLY A 176 16.26 -42.29 -2.50
N ALA A 177 17.44 -42.44 -3.12
CA ALA A 177 18.52 -43.29 -2.65
C ALA A 177 19.37 -42.65 -1.53
N GLY A 178 19.08 -41.40 -1.12
CA GLY A 178 19.84 -40.68 -0.10
C GLY A 178 21.24 -40.21 -0.54
N GLN A 179 21.55 -40.24 -1.84
CA GLN A 179 22.85 -39.87 -2.40
C GLN A 179 22.93 -38.35 -2.71
N TYR A 180 22.79 -37.52 -1.68
CA TYR A 180 22.73 -36.06 -1.82
C TYR A 180 24.00 -35.42 -2.42
N GLN A 181 25.18 -35.89 -2.03
CA GLN A 181 26.44 -35.35 -2.53
C GLN A 181 26.61 -35.59 -4.03
N VAL A 182 26.28 -36.80 -4.49
CA VAL A 182 26.33 -37.14 -5.91
C VAL A 182 25.28 -36.34 -6.67
N ALA A 183 24.05 -36.26 -6.16
CA ALA A 183 23.00 -35.44 -6.77
C ALA A 183 23.42 -33.98 -6.93
N PHE A 184 24.07 -33.40 -5.92
CA PHE A 184 24.56 -32.02 -5.98
C PHE A 184 25.67 -31.86 -7.03
N SER A 185 26.64 -32.79 -7.08
CA SER A 185 27.70 -32.77 -8.11
C SER A 185 27.16 -32.91 -9.53
N VAL A 186 26.07 -33.67 -9.71
CA VAL A 186 25.36 -33.81 -10.99
C VAL A 186 24.70 -32.49 -11.37
N THR A 187 24.01 -31.82 -10.44
CA THR A 187 23.40 -30.51 -10.71
C THR A 187 24.44 -29.45 -11.07
N GLU A 188 25.60 -29.46 -10.41
CA GLU A 188 26.72 -28.56 -10.71
C GLU A 188 27.31 -28.83 -12.10
N THR A 189 27.55 -30.10 -12.42
CA THR A 189 28.08 -30.52 -13.73
C THR A 189 27.14 -30.15 -14.89
N LEU A 190 25.83 -30.34 -14.69
CA LEU A 190 24.81 -29.99 -15.67
C LEU A 190 24.44 -28.50 -15.67
N SER A 191 24.87 -27.74 -14.66
CA SER A 191 24.52 -26.33 -14.46
C SER A 191 23.01 -26.11 -14.27
N ILE A 192 22.36 -27.02 -13.54
CA ILE A 192 20.93 -26.97 -13.17
C ILE A 192 20.79 -26.41 -11.75
N ASN A 193 19.66 -25.79 -11.42
CA ASN A 193 19.40 -25.34 -10.05
C ASN A 193 19.42 -26.53 -9.06
N GLY A 194 20.34 -26.47 -8.09
CA GLY A 194 20.53 -27.46 -7.03
C GLY A 194 19.68 -27.22 -5.76
N ASP A 195 18.84 -26.19 -5.72
CA ASP A 195 18.05 -25.80 -4.55
C ASP A 195 17.19 -26.95 -4.00
N LEU A 196 16.59 -27.77 -4.88
CA LEU A 196 15.80 -28.95 -4.48
C LEU A 196 16.64 -30.02 -3.77
N VAL A 197 17.89 -30.21 -4.21
CA VAL A 197 18.81 -31.18 -3.59
C VAL A 197 19.20 -30.70 -2.20
N LEU A 198 19.53 -29.41 -2.09
CA LEU A 198 19.91 -28.76 -0.84
C LEU A 198 18.76 -28.75 0.16
N SER A 199 17.54 -28.43 -0.27
CA SER A 199 16.36 -28.41 0.59
C SER A 199 16.05 -29.81 1.13
N ARG A 200 16.05 -30.83 0.25
CA ARG A 200 15.78 -32.21 0.65
C ARG A 200 16.86 -32.75 1.58
N TRP A 201 18.12 -32.45 1.32
CA TRP A 201 19.24 -32.79 2.20
C TRP A 201 19.09 -32.14 3.59
N ALA A 202 18.81 -30.83 3.63
CA ALA A 202 18.63 -30.08 4.87
C ALA A 202 17.51 -30.69 5.72
N LEU A 203 16.36 -30.98 5.11
CA LEU A 203 15.23 -31.61 5.78
C LEU A 203 15.59 -33.00 6.32
N THR A 204 16.19 -33.87 5.50
CA THR A 204 16.60 -35.20 5.95
C THR A 204 17.56 -35.10 7.15
N LYS A 205 18.53 -34.18 7.09
CA LYS A 205 19.48 -33.97 8.19
C LYS A 205 18.78 -33.54 9.49
N LEU A 206 17.83 -32.60 9.41
CA LEU A 206 17.07 -32.11 10.57
C LEU A 206 16.12 -33.15 11.16
N LEU A 207 15.56 -34.02 10.32
CA LEU A 207 14.66 -35.08 10.76
C LEU A 207 15.41 -36.18 11.51
N SER A 208 16.63 -36.51 11.07
CA SER A 208 17.50 -37.50 11.72
C SER A 208 18.10 -37.03 13.05
N CYS A 209 18.05 -35.73 13.37
CA CYS A 209 18.62 -35.20 14.60
C CYS A 209 17.68 -35.40 15.83
N PRO A 210 18.26 -35.71 17.01
CA PRO A 210 17.52 -35.77 18.28
C PRO A 210 17.02 -34.37 18.69
N SER A 211 16.09 -34.30 19.65
CA SER A 211 15.41 -33.04 19.98
C SER A 211 16.31 -31.94 20.50
N GLU A 212 17.33 -32.31 21.28
CA GLU A 212 18.24 -31.37 21.95
C GLU A 212 19.20 -30.68 20.98
N GLU A 213 19.58 -31.37 19.88
CA GLU A 213 20.56 -30.86 18.91
C GLU A 213 19.92 -30.15 17.70
N ARG A 214 18.59 -29.97 17.69
CA ARG A 214 17.87 -29.40 16.52
C ARG A 214 18.31 -27.99 16.17
N VAL A 215 18.41 -27.13 17.18
CA VAL A 215 18.80 -25.72 17.03
C VAL A 215 20.25 -25.56 16.55
N PRO A 216 21.26 -26.20 17.18
CA PRO A 216 22.64 -26.10 16.67
C PRO A 216 22.80 -26.75 15.29
N THR A 217 22.12 -27.86 15.02
CA THR A 217 22.12 -28.47 13.68
C THR A 217 21.51 -27.52 12.64
N ALA A 218 20.40 -26.84 12.96
CA ALA A 218 19.79 -25.87 12.06
C ALA A 218 20.77 -24.74 11.70
N HIS A 219 21.51 -24.19 12.67
CA HIS A 219 22.54 -23.17 12.40
C HIS A 219 23.66 -23.71 11.49
N ALA A 220 24.14 -24.94 11.74
CA ALA A 220 25.16 -25.56 10.91
C ALA A 220 24.66 -25.82 9.47
N VAL A 221 23.39 -26.21 9.30
CA VAL A 221 22.75 -26.39 8.00
C VAL A 221 22.60 -25.04 7.28
N ILE A 222 22.11 -24.00 7.97
CA ILE A 222 22.00 -22.64 7.42
C ILE A 222 23.36 -22.15 6.92
N GLN A 223 24.42 -22.33 7.70
CA GLN A 223 25.77 -21.93 7.32
C GLN A 223 26.23 -22.63 6.03
N LYS A 224 25.95 -23.93 5.87
CA LYS A 224 26.23 -24.68 4.65
C LYS A 224 25.37 -24.22 3.47
N LEU A 225 24.08 -23.99 3.67
CA LEU A 225 23.19 -23.47 2.62
C LEU A 225 23.63 -22.10 2.12
N ARG A 226 24.11 -21.24 3.02
CA ARG A 226 24.71 -19.94 2.67
C ARG A 226 25.97 -20.11 1.81
N SER A 227 26.86 -21.05 2.15
CA SER A 227 28.05 -21.32 1.32
C SER A 227 27.71 -21.82 -0.08
N CYS A 228 26.58 -22.50 -0.25
CA CYS A 228 26.08 -22.98 -1.53
C CYS A 228 25.13 -21.98 -2.24
N ASN A 229 24.93 -20.77 -1.69
CA ASN A 229 24.01 -19.75 -2.22
C ASN A 229 22.56 -20.22 -2.45
N CYS A 230 21.99 -21.13 -1.64
CA CYS A 230 20.56 -21.48 -1.80
C CYS A 230 19.67 -20.27 -1.51
N SER A 231 18.68 -20.08 -2.37
CA SER A 231 17.67 -19.02 -2.27
C SER A 231 16.38 -19.47 -1.56
N CYS A 232 16.34 -20.74 -1.19
CA CYS A 232 15.16 -21.53 -0.91
C CYS A 232 14.74 -21.62 0.57
N PHE A 233 15.10 -20.62 1.40
CA PHE A 233 14.92 -20.67 2.86
C PHE A 233 13.45 -20.70 3.28
N ALA A 234 12.59 -19.88 2.65
CA ALA A 234 11.15 -19.86 2.87
C ALA A 234 10.50 -21.25 2.72
N GLN A 235 10.80 -21.97 1.63
CA GLN A 235 10.23 -23.30 1.39
C GLN A 235 10.73 -24.32 2.41
N ILE A 236 12.03 -24.29 2.74
CA ILE A 236 12.62 -25.17 3.76
C ILE A 236 11.95 -24.92 5.11
N ALA A 237 11.69 -23.66 5.48
CA ALA A 237 11.04 -23.31 6.74
C ALA A 237 9.63 -23.91 6.84
N ILE A 238 8.80 -23.74 5.80
CA ILE A 238 7.44 -24.29 5.74
C ILE A 238 7.46 -25.82 5.84
N GLU A 239 8.28 -26.49 5.02
CA GLU A 239 8.39 -27.95 5.03
C GLU A 239 8.90 -28.48 6.38
N THR A 240 9.86 -27.79 7.00
CA THR A 240 10.38 -28.12 8.33
C THR A 240 9.29 -28.02 9.40
N ASN A 241 8.44 -27.00 9.32
CA ASN A 241 7.31 -26.82 10.24
C ASN A 241 6.26 -27.93 10.07
N LEU A 242 5.92 -28.29 8.82
CA LEU A 242 5.00 -29.39 8.51
C LEU A 242 5.47 -30.74 9.06
N LYS A 243 6.78 -30.93 9.23
CA LYS A 243 7.36 -32.13 9.86
C LYS A 243 7.46 -32.03 11.40
N GLY A 244 6.85 -31.02 12.02
CA GLY A 244 6.79 -30.85 13.46
C GLY A 244 8.06 -30.29 14.10
N ARG A 245 8.99 -29.73 13.30
CA ARG A 245 10.27 -29.17 13.79
C ARG A 245 10.19 -27.64 13.87
N HIS A 246 9.23 -27.14 14.64
CA HIS A 246 8.87 -25.71 14.69
C HIS A 246 10.04 -24.77 15.01
N SER A 247 10.82 -25.05 16.07
CA SER A 247 11.95 -24.18 16.47
C SER A 247 13.02 -24.03 15.39
N ALA A 248 13.26 -25.06 14.59
CA ALA A 248 14.17 -24.98 13.45
C ALA A 248 13.55 -24.19 12.29
N ALA A 249 12.24 -24.36 12.04
CA ALA A 249 11.52 -23.64 10.98
C ALA A 249 11.57 -22.13 11.17
N VAL A 250 11.44 -21.63 12.41
CA VAL A 250 11.55 -20.20 12.73
C VAL A 250 12.93 -19.65 12.35
N LEU A 251 14.01 -20.39 12.65
CA LEU A 251 15.37 -19.99 12.28
C LEU A 251 15.53 -19.90 10.76
N PHE A 252 15.03 -20.89 10.01
CA PHE A 252 15.08 -20.84 8.53
C PHE A 252 14.27 -19.66 7.96
N ALA A 253 13.12 -19.32 8.57
CA ALA A 253 12.33 -18.20 8.12
C ALA A 253 13.06 -16.85 8.33
N LEU A 254 13.73 -16.66 9.48
CA LEU A 254 14.48 -15.43 9.77
C LEU A 254 15.66 -15.19 8.81
N GLU A 255 16.22 -16.26 8.26
CA GLU A 255 17.31 -16.22 7.27
C GLU A 255 16.88 -15.74 5.89
N GLU A 256 15.58 -15.76 5.58
CA GLU A 256 15.06 -15.33 4.28
C GLU A 256 15.39 -13.85 4.05
N LYS A 257 16.01 -13.51 2.91
CA LYS A 257 16.49 -12.12 2.66
C LYS A 257 15.35 -11.15 2.39
N ASN A 258 14.30 -11.63 1.74
CA ASN A 258 13.17 -10.79 1.38
C ASN A 258 12.22 -10.63 2.58
N ALA A 259 12.06 -9.40 3.09
CA ALA A 259 11.24 -9.12 4.27
C ALA A 259 9.77 -9.53 4.10
N SER A 260 9.19 -9.35 2.91
CA SER A 260 7.80 -9.74 2.62
C SER A 260 7.59 -11.26 2.71
N LEU A 261 8.49 -12.04 2.09
CA LEU A 261 8.47 -13.50 2.16
C LEU A 261 8.81 -14.01 3.56
N ARG A 262 9.73 -13.36 4.28
CA ARG A 262 10.03 -13.64 5.69
C ARG A 262 8.80 -13.49 6.57
N VAL A 263 8.09 -12.37 6.45
CA VAL A 263 6.85 -12.13 7.20
C VAL A 263 5.79 -13.16 6.83
N SER A 264 5.54 -13.39 5.53
CA SER A 264 4.58 -14.38 5.06
C SER A 264 4.89 -15.80 5.56
N THR A 265 6.15 -16.21 5.53
CA THR A 265 6.58 -17.52 6.03
C THR A 265 6.44 -17.65 7.54
N LEU A 266 6.84 -16.65 8.32
CA LEU A 266 6.64 -16.64 9.78
C LEU A 266 5.14 -16.74 10.15
N LEU A 267 4.28 -16.03 9.42
CA LEU A 267 2.83 -16.14 9.59
C LEU A 267 2.32 -17.55 9.26
N SER A 268 2.81 -18.18 8.18
CA SER A 268 2.45 -19.56 7.82
C SER A 268 2.93 -20.60 8.85
N ILE A 269 4.02 -20.29 9.55
CA ILE A 269 4.60 -21.13 10.62
C ILE A 269 3.85 -20.93 11.95
N ASN A 270 2.92 -19.97 12.01
CA ASN A 270 2.14 -19.58 13.19
C ASN A 270 2.97 -18.86 14.28
N GLU A 271 3.95 -18.05 13.86
CA GLU A 271 4.74 -17.17 14.73
C GLU A 271 4.48 -15.68 14.45
N PRO A 272 3.27 -15.16 14.77
CA PRO A 272 2.86 -13.83 14.36
C PRO A 272 3.54 -12.68 15.13
N GLU A 273 4.06 -12.94 16.33
CA GLU A 273 4.75 -11.92 17.14
C GLU A 273 6.12 -11.59 16.55
N GLU A 274 6.87 -12.62 16.13
CA GLU A 274 8.14 -12.44 15.45
C GLU A 274 7.94 -11.88 14.02
N ALA A 275 6.87 -12.30 13.34
CA ALA A 275 6.44 -11.69 12.08
C ALA A 275 6.13 -10.19 12.24
N LEU A 276 5.48 -9.78 13.33
CA LEU A 276 5.18 -8.38 13.60
C LEU A 276 6.45 -7.56 13.87
N LYS A 277 7.40 -8.09 14.65
CA LYS A 277 8.70 -7.43 14.90
C LYS A 277 9.49 -7.24 13.61
N THR A 278 9.58 -8.28 12.78
CA THR A 278 10.30 -8.22 11.50
C THR A 278 9.62 -7.27 10.50
N ALA A 279 8.29 -7.24 10.45
CA ALA A 279 7.53 -6.26 9.65
C ALA A 279 7.73 -4.82 10.16
N CYS A 280 7.85 -4.62 11.48
CA CYS A 280 8.13 -3.30 12.02
C CYS A 280 9.55 -2.83 11.71
N GLN A 281 10.52 -3.74 11.59
CA GLN A 281 11.89 -3.43 11.17
C GLN A 281 11.98 -3.09 9.68
N SER A 282 11.16 -3.71 8.83
CA SER A 282 11.12 -3.39 7.39
C SER A 282 10.41 -2.05 7.11
N CYS A 283 9.64 -1.52 8.07
CA CYS A 283 8.85 -0.29 7.95
C CYS A 283 7.87 -0.29 6.75
N ASP A 284 7.51 -1.47 6.23
CA ASP A 284 6.57 -1.60 5.14
C ASP A 284 5.14 -1.72 5.68
N ALA A 285 4.31 -0.73 5.38
CA ALA A 285 2.94 -0.62 5.85
C ALA A 285 2.09 -1.84 5.45
N ASP A 286 2.31 -2.42 4.27
CA ASP A 286 1.54 -3.56 3.78
C ASP A 286 1.86 -4.83 4.59
N THR A 287 3.14 -5.07 4.87
CA THR A 287 3.54 -6.21 5.72
C THR A 287 3.08 -6.06 7.16
N ILE A 288 3.15 -4.86 7.74
CA ILE A 288 2.66 -4.60 9.10
C ILE A 288 1.14 -4.79 9.14
N PHE A 289 0.41 -4.27 8.16
CA PHE A 289 -1.04 -4.44 8.07
C PHE A 289 -1.42 -5.92 7.90
N THR A 290 -0.66 -6.68 7.10
CA THR A 290 -0.85 -8.13 6.94
C THR A 290 -0.72 -8.85 8.29
N CYS A 291 0.30 -8.52 9.09
CA CYS A 291 0.46 -9.05 10.45
C CYS A 291 -0.69 -8.64 11.38
N VAL A 292 -1.11 -7.37 11.35
CA VAL A 292 -2.24 -6.85 12.14
C VAL A 292 -3.52 -7.63 11.80
N ASN A 293 -3.84 -7.77 10.52
CA ASN A 293 -5.05 -8.46 10.06
C ASN A 293 -5.00 -9.96 10.41
N PHE A 294 -3.85 -10.62 10.24
CA PHE A 294 -3.67 -12.01 10.64
C PHE A 294 -3.88 -12.20 12.15
N LEU A 295 -3.31 -11.32 12.98
CA LEU A 295 -3.46 -11.36 14.44
C LEU A 295 -4.92 -11.13 14.88
N LEU A 296 -5.62 -10.18 14.26
CA LEU A 296 -7.03 -9.92 14.54
C LEU A 296 -7.91 -11.11 14.14
N ASN A 297 -7.67 -11.73 12.98
CA ASN A 297 -8.46 -12.87 12.53
C ASN A 297 -8.17 -14.16 13.32
N SER A 298 -6.93 -14.36 13.78
CA SER A 298 -6.52 -15.57 14.51
C SER A 298 -6.83 -15.51 16.01
N ARG A 299 -6.58 -14.36 16.66
CA ARG A 299 -6.69 -14.20 18.13
C ARG A 299 -7.82 -13.26 18.57
N GLY A 300 -8.50 -12.58 17.65
CA GLY A 300 -9.59 -11.66 17.97
C GLY A 300 -9.13 -10.49 18.85
N ALA A 301 -9.93 -10.14 19.86
CA ALA A 301 -9.61 -9.04 20.78
C ALA A 301 -8.34 -9.28 21.61
N LYS A 302 -7.93 -10.54 21.82
CA LYS A 302 -6.70 -10.87 22.55
C LYS A 302 -5.44 -10.41 21.81
N ALA A 303 -5.50 -10.17 20.50
CA ALA A 303 -4.39 -9.60 19.75
C ALA A 303 -4.13 -8.12 20.08
N ILE A 304 -5.16 -7.39 20.50
CA ILE A 304 -5.11 -5.93 20.54
C ILE A 304 -4.08 -5.40 21.55
N PRO A 305 -3.93 -5.94 22.77
CA PRO A 305 -2.85 -5.55 23.67
C PRO A 305 -1.45 -5.68 23.05
N ILE A 306 -1.21 -6.75 22.25
CA ILE A 306 0.07 -6.99 21.57
C ILE A 306 0.30 -5.93 20.48
N LEU A 307 -0.74 -5.62 19.71
CA LEU A 307 -0.69 -4.61 18.66
C LEU A 307 -0.49 -3.20 19.24
N LEU A 308 -1.08 -2.89 20.39
CA LEU A 308 -0.94 -1.60 21.07
C LEU A 308 0.44 -1.38 21.67
N ALA A 309 1.11 -2.45 22.12
CA ALA A 309 2.46 -2.38 22.65
C ALA A 309 3.48 -1.91 21.60
N THR A 310 3.20 -2.17 20.31
CA THR A 310 4.08 -1.81 19.20
C THR A 310 3.62 -0.51 18.53
N PRO A 311 4.43 0.55 18.46
CA PRO A 311 3.96 1.88 18.05
C PRO A 311 3.45 1.94 16.60
N ASN A 312 4.14 1.30 15.66
CA ASN A 312 3.77 1.29 14.23
C ASN A 312 2.49 0.47 14.01
N ALA A 313 2.40 -0.70 14.64
CA ALA A 313 1.21 -1.55 14.60
C ALA A 313 -0.01 -0.85 15.22
N ARG A 314 0.19 -0.13 16.33
CA ARG A 314 -0.84 0.70 16.96
C ARG A 314 -1.37 1.77 16.01
N GLN A 315 -0.50 2.49 15.31
CA GLN A 315 -0.96 3.53 14.38
C GLN A 315 -1.80 2.95 13.24
N LEU A 316 -1.36 1.85 12.64
CA LEU A 316 -2.10 1.17 11.58
C LEU A 316 -3.39 0.54 12.08
N LEU A 317 -3.39 -0.04 13.29
CA LEU A 317 -4.61 -0.54 13.93
C LEU A 317 -5.62 0.59 14.13
N MET A 318 -5.20 1.74 14.63
CA MET A 318 -6.08 2.90 14.80
C MET A 318 -6.62 3.42 13.47
N GLN A 319 -5.80 3.44 12.41
CA GLN A 319 -6.26 3.78 11.06
C GLN A 319 -7.26 2.76 10.52
N PHE A 320 -7.02 1.47 10.73
CA PHE A 320 -7.91 0.39 10.31
C PHE A 320 -9.26 0.45 11.03
N ILE A 321 -9.26 0.66 12.35
CA ILE A 321 -10.48 0.86 13.14
C ILE A 321 -11.24 2.09 12.64
N ARG A 322 -10.54 3.19 12.33
CA ARG A 322 -11.14 4.40 11.75
C ARG A 322 -11.72 4.19 10.35
N ALA A 323 -11.10 3.36 9.52
CA ALA A 323 -11.57 3.09 8.17
C ALA A 323 -12.78 2.14 8.14
N THR A 324 -12.91 1.29 9.16
CA THR A 324 -14.01 0.32 9.30
C THR A 324 -15.11 0.79 10.25
N ASP A 325 -15.06 2.04 10.72
CA ASP A 325 -15.96 2.61 11.74
C ASP A 325 -16.13 1.71 12.99
N GLY A 326 -15.10 0.91 13.31
CA GLY A 326 -15.15 -0.04 14.43
C GLY A 326 -16.16 -1.19 14.25
N GLU A 327 -16.62 -1.48 13.04
CA GLU A 327 -17.62 -2.54 12.80
C GLU A 327 -17.06 -3.96 13.01
N VAL A 328 -15.75 -4.12 12.94
CA VAL A 328 -15.05 -5.39 13.14
C VAL A 328 -15.32 -5.90 14.57
N PRO A 329 -15.75 -7.17 14.77
CA PRO A 329 -16.13 -7.69 16.08
C PRO A 329 -15.03 -7.54 17.15
N SER A 330 -13.78 -7.80 16.76
CA SER A 330 -12.62 -7.65 17.65
C SER A 330 -12.37 -6.19 18.03
N ALA A 331 -12.64 -5.25 17.12
CA ALA A 331 -12.56 -3.83 17.41
C ALA A 331 -13.68 -3.40 18.37
N LYS A 332 -14.91 -3.92 18.22
CA LYS A 332 -16.03 -3.61 19.14
C LYS A 332 -15.72 -3.99 20.59
N GLU A 333 -15.21 -5.19 20.84
CA GLU A 333 -14.83 -5.64 22.19
C GLU A 333 -13.75 -4.74 22.80
N PHE A 334 -12.79 -4.30 21.99
CA PHE A 334 -11.76 -3.35 22.43
C PHE A 334 -12.31 -1.96 22.71
N LEU A 335 -13.17 -1.44 21.84
CA LEU A 335 -13.78 -0.11 22.00
C LEU A 335 -14.63 -0.05 23.28
N GLN A 336 -15.34 -1.13 23.62
CA GLN A 336 -16.09 -1.23 24.89
C GLN A 336 -15.19 -1.03 26.13
N ASN A 337 -13.94 -1.49 26.07
CA ASN A 337 -12.96 -1.32 27.15
C ASN A 337 -12.23 0.04 27.10
N HIS A 338 -12.36 0.79 26.00
CA HIS A 338 -11.71 2.07 25.77
C HIS A 338 -12.70 3.14 25.30
N PRO A 339 -13.60 3.61 26.19
CA PRO A 339 -14.70 4.52 25.83
C PRO A 339 -14.22 5.82 25.20
N LYS A 340 -13.02 6.32 25.54
CA LYS A 340 -12.40 7.52 24.94
C LYS A 340 -12.15 7.40 23.42
N ILE A 341 -11.77 6.21 22.98
CA ILE A 341 -11.49 5.97 21.55
C ILE A 341 -12.82 5.77 20.81
N GLU A 342 -13.78 5.09 21.46
CA GLU A 342 -15.13 4.89 20.93
C GLU A 342 -15.87 6.22 20.74
N THR A 343 -15.73 7.17 21.67
CA THR A 343 -16.29 8.52 21.54
C THR A 343 -15.65 9.31 20.41
N GLU A 344 -14.33 9.29 20.27
CA GLU A 344 -13.62 9.96 19.18
C GLU A 344 -14.10 9.47 17.80
N LEU A 345 -14.26 8.15 17.65
CA LEU A 345 -14.78 7.54 16.42
C LEU A 345 -16.23 7.95 16.15
N SER A 346 -17.07 7.95 17.17
CA SER A 346 -18.49 8.33 17.05
C SER A 346 -18.65 9.81 16.67
N VAL A 347 -17.85 10.70 17.28
CA VAL A 347 -17.81 12.14 16.93
C VAL A 347 -17.32 12.35 15.50
N ARG A 348 -16.31 11.60 15.06
CA ARG A 348 -15.83 11.66 13.67
C ARG A 348 -16.91 11.22 12.69
N ARG A 349 -17.63 10.14 12.98
CA ARG A 349 -18.77 9.67 12.18
C ARG A 349 -19.85 10.75 12.10
N TYR A 350 -20.15 11.41 13.21
CA TYR A 350 -21.05 12.57 13.23
C TYR A 350 -20.58 13.70 12.28
N LEU A 351 -19.30 14.11 12.35
CA LEU A 351 -18.76 15.17 11.48
C LEU A 351 -18.79 14.80 9.99
N TYR A 352 -18.58 13.51 9.68
CA TYR A 352 -18.69 13.00 8.32
C TYR A 352 -20.14 13.10 7.80
N GLU A 353 -21.13 12.66 8.59
CA GLU A 353 -22.54 12.78 8.22
C GLU A 353 -23.02 14.23 8.15
N GLU A 354 -22.51 15.12 9.01
CA GLU A 354 -22.77 16.56 8.92
C GLU A 354 -22.24 17.14 7.59
N GLY A 355 -21.04 16.74 7.16
CA GLY A 355 -20.47 17.10 5.86
C GLY A 355 -21.32 16.61 4.68
N ARG A 356 -21.81 15.36 4.75
CA ARG A 356 -22.73 14.80 3.73
C ARG A 356 -24.03 15.58 3.64
N LEU A 357 -24.65 15.90 4.78
CA LEU A 357 -25.85 16.72 4.84
C LEU A 357 -25.61 18.12 4.25
N ARG A 358 -24.51 18.79 4.63
CA ARG A 358 -24.14 20.11 4.09
C ARG A 358 -23.96 20.11 2.58
N SER A 359 -23.34 19.08 2.03
CA SER A 359 -23.20 18.92 0.57
C SER A 359 -24.56 18.75 -0.08
N ALA A 360 -25.40 17.88 0.47
CA ALA A 360 -26.74 17.63 -0.05
C ALA A 360 -27.58 18.92 -0.07
N ILE A 361 -27.60 19.70 1.02
CA ILE A 361 -28.37 20.96 1.09
C ILE A 361 -27.97 21.95 0.00
N ARG A 362 -26.69 21.96 -0.43
CA ARG A 362 -26.19 22.86 -1.48
C ARG A 362 -26.56 22.41 -2.89
N ASP A 363 -26.66 21.10 -3.10
CA ASP A 363 -26.93 20.49 -4.39
C ASP A 363 -28.44 20.42 -4.66
N THR A 364 -29.02 21.50 -5.20
CA THR A 364 -30.46 21.61 -5.54
C THR A 364 -30.95 20.66 -6.65
N ARG A 365 -30.05 19.86 -7.25
CA ARG A 365 -30.36 18.96 -8.38
C ARG A 365 -30.78 17.54 -7.97
N ARG A 366 -30.58 17.15 -6.71
CA ARG A 366 -30.97 15.82 -6.20
C ARG A 366 -32.20 15.98 -5.32
N GLU A 367 -33.20 15.12 -5.49
CA GLU A 367 -34.25 14.99 -4.49
C GLU A 367 -33.59 14.59 -3.16
N LEU A 368 -33.57 15.51 -2.21
CA LEU A 368 -32.98 15.26 -0.90
C LEU A 368 -33.95 14.42 -0.06
N SER A 369 -33.56 13.20 0.29
CA SER A 369 -34.06 12.55 1.50
C SER A 369 -33.31 13.13 2.71
N TRP A 370 -33.64 14.38 3.05
CA TRP A 370 -33.05 15.08 4.19
C TRP A 370 -33.33 14.34 5.51
N GLU A 371 -34.47 13.63 5.59
CA GLU A 371 -34.87 12.86 6.77
C GLU A 371 -33.85 11.76 7.08
N VAL A 372 -33.46 10.96 6.07
CA VAL A 372 -32.48 9.89 6.25
C VAL A 372 -31.11 10.44 6.65
N LEU A 373 -30.65 11.53 5.99
CA LEU A 373 -29.36 12.14 6.32
C LEU A 373 -29.35 12.76 7.73
N GLN A 374 -30.46 13.39 8.12
CA GLN A 374 -30.61 13.96 9.45
C GLN A 374 -30.70 12.87 10.53
N GLU A 375 -31.36 11.75 10.24
CA GLU A 375 -31.44 10.59 11.13
C GLU A 375 -30.07 9.91 11.30
N CYS A 376 -29.31 9.71 10.22
CA CYS A 376 -27.92 9.20 10.30
C CYS A 376 -27.04 10.12 11.16
N LYS A 377 -27.14 11.44 10.97
CA LYS A 377 -26.43 12.44 11.76
C LYS A 377 -26.84 12.39 13.25
N ALA A 378 -28.15 12.30 13.53
CA ALA A 378 -28.67 12.20 14.89
C ALA A 378 -28.23 10.91 15.59
N SER A 379 -28.32 9.77 14.90
CA SER A 379 -27.91 8.46 15.40
C SER A 379 -26.42 8.40 15.73
N ALA A 380 -25.57 8.98 14.87
CA ALA A 380 -24.12 9.07 15.12
C ALA A 380 -23.81 9.90 16.38
N LEU A 381 -24.49 11.04 16.55
CA LEU A 381 -24.33 11.87 17.75
C LEU A 381 -24.86 11.17 19.01
N HIS A 382 -26.03 10.54 18.93
CA HIS A 382 -26.60 9.78 20.04
C HIS A 382 -25.65 8.68 20.53
N THR A 383 -25.02 7.97 19.58
CA THR A 383 -23.98 6.97 19.89
C THR A 383 -22.78 7.63 20.59
N ALA A 384 -22.34 8.81 20.14
CA ALA A 384 -21.29 9.58 20.83
C ALA A 384 -21.70 9.99 22.26
N VAL A 385 -22.96 10.37 22.49
CA VAL A 385 -23.47 10.70 23.83
C VAL A 385 -23.46 9.47 24.75
N ILE A 386 -23.97 8.33 24.28
CA ILE A 386 -23.99 7.08 25.06
C ILE A 386 -22.58 6.65 25.46
N THR A 387 -21.66 6.64 24.49
CA THR A 387 -20.27 6.22 24.71
C THR A 387 -19.54 7.18 25.64
N ASN A 388 -19.83 8.49 25.54
CA ASN A 388 -19.22 9.50 26.40
C ASN A 388 -19.71 9.43 27.85
N ARG A 389 -20.95 8.99 28.10
CA ARG A 389 -21.44 8.73 29.47
C ARG A 389 -20.66 7.63 30.18
N ARG A 390 -20.01 6.72 29.44
CA ARG A 390 -19.14 5.69 30.00
C ARG A 390 -17.75 6.25 30.39
N ASP A 391 -17.38 7.43 29.90
CA ASP A 391 -16.12 8.10 30.26
C ASP A 391 -16.34 9.09 31.41
N THR A 392 -15.84 8.74 32.59
CA THR A 392 -16.02 9.53 33.82
C THR A 392 -15.24 10.86 33.83
N ASN A 393 -14.33 11.07 32.87
CA ASN A 393 -13.42 12.23 32.81
C ASN A 393 -13.75 13.24 31.69
N SER A 394 -14.89 13.11 31.03
CA SER A 394 -15.20 13.89 29.83
C SER A 394 -15.89 15.22 30.12
N SER A 395 -15.21 16.34 29.79
CA SER A 395 -15.81 17.68 29.73
C SER A 395 -16.80 17.85 28.57
N LEU A 396 -16.87 16.88 27.64
CA LEU A 396 -17.71 16.96 26.44
C LEU A 396 -19.16 16.52 26.68
N SER A 397 -19.49 15.96 27.84
CA SER A 397 -20.85 15.41 28.10
C SER A 397 -21.95 16.47 27.99
N GLU A 398 -21.72 17.66 28.56
CA GLU A 398 -22.67 18.77 28.47
C GLU A 398 -22.76 19.31 27.04
N HIS A 399 -21.64 19.37 26.31
CA HIS A 399 -21.63 19.82 24.91
C HIS A 399 -22.32 18.85 23.95
N LEU A 400 -22.11 17.54 24.11
CA LEU A 400 -22.75 16.53 23.25
C LEU A 400 -24.26 16.45 23.50
N SER A 401 -24.70 16.53 24.76
CA SER A 401 -26.14 16.51 25.11
C SER A 401 -26.87 17.79 24.69
N THR A 402 -26.23 18.96 24.84
CA THR A 402 -26.79 20.22 24.31
C THR A 402 -26.89 20.18 22.78
N HIS A 403 -25.91 19.59 22.11
CA HIS A 403 -25.94 19.44 20.65
C HIS A 403 -26.99 18.43 20.16
N GLU A 404 -27.22 17.35 20.90
CA GLU A 404 -28.28 16.37 20.63
C GLU A 404 -29.67 17.05 20.68
N ARG A 405 -29.92 17.83 21.73
CA ARG A 405 -31.14 18.64 21.85
C ARG A 405 -31.29 19.66 20.71
N LEU A 406 -30.18 20.22 20.22
CA LEU A 406 -30.20 21.13 19.07
C LEU A 406 -30.63 20.40 17.79
N ILE A 407 -30.14 19.19 17.52
CA ILE A 407 -30.51 18.43 16.32
C ILE A 407 -32.00 18.06 16.32
N GLU A 408 -32.55 17.67 17.47
CA GLU A 408 -33.99 17.42 17.62
C GLU A 408 -34.79 18.67 17.28
N LEU A 409 -34.39 19.82 17.83
CA LEU A 409 -35.04 21.11 17.59
C LEU A 409 -34.91 21.55 16.12
N GLN A 410 -33.74 21.39 15.49
CA GLN A 410 -33.55 21.65 14.06
C GLN A 410 -34.49 20.81 13.19
N THR A 411 -34.67 19.54 13.56
CA THR A 411 -35.55 18.60 12.85
C THR A 411 -37.02 19.00 12.99
N GLN A 412 -37.45 19.41 14.19
CA GLN A 412 -38.80 19.92 14.43
C GLN A 412 -39.05 21.22 13.65
N LEU A 413 -38.15 22.20 13.74
CA LEU A 413 -38.31 23.47 13.03
C LEU A 413 -38.30 23.29 11.50
N MET A 414 -37.48 22.36 10.97
CA MET A 414 -37.53 22.01 9.56
C MET A 414 -38.91 21.48 9.14
N LYS A 415 -39.51 20.58 9.94
CA LYS A 415 -40.85 20.03 9.67
C LYS A 415 -41.94 21.09 9.77
N ASP A 416 -41.85 21.97 10.76
CA ASP A 416 -42.86 23.01 11.02
C ASP A 416 -42.84 24.13 9.97
N TYR A 417 -41.65 24.54 9.51
CA TYR A 417 -41.47 25.72 8.63
C TYR A 417 -41.06 25.38 7.19
N GLY A 418 -40.70 24.13 6.90
CA GLY A 418 -40.26 23.69 5.56
C GLY A 418 -38.93 24.30 5.09
N ASP A 419 -38.12 24.85 6.00
CA ASP A 419 -36.88 25.56 5.67
C ASP A 419 -35.63 24.74 5.97
N VAL A 420 -35.00 24.21 4.90
CA VAL A 420 -33.84 23.32 4.97
C VAL A 420 -32.64 23.97 5.69
N ARG A 421 -32.59 25.31 5.76
CA ARG A 421 -31.52 26.05 6.44
C ARG A 421 -31.42 25.69 7.93
N PHE A 422 -32.51 25.24 8.56
CA PHE A 422 -32.49 24.82 9.97
C PHE A 422 -31.62 23.58 10.22
N LEU A 423 -31.53 22.62 9.29
CA LEU A 423 -30.89 21.31 9.51
C LEU A 423 -29.38 21.36 9.79
N ASN A 424 -28.74 22.48 9.43
CA ASN A 424 -27.31 22.72 9.67
C ASN A 424 -27.05 24.08 10.33
N ALA A 425 -28.04 24.64 11.02
CA ALA A 425 -27.95 25.95 11.65
C ALA A 425 -27.28 25.89 13.03
N SER A 426 -26.38 26.84 13.32
CA SER A 426 -25.94 27.07 14.70
C SER A 426 -27.12 27.55 15.58
N VAL A 427 -27.01 27.52 16.91
CA VAL A 427 -28.04 28.10 17.81
C VAL A 427 -28.34 29.56 17.43
N PHE A 428 -27.29 30.32 17.06
CA PHE A 428 -27.41 31.69 16.58
C PHE A 428 -28.24 31.79 15.29
N ASP A 429 -27.96 30.93 14.32
CA ASP A 429 -28.70 30.89 13.05
C ASP A 429 -30.12 30.39 13.22
N VAL A 430 -30.36 29.42 14.12
CA VAL A 430 -31.72 28.94 14.45
C VAL A 430 -32.57 30.09 14.98
N VAL A 431 -32.04 30.90 15.90
CA VAL A 431 -32.73 32.09 16.42
C VAL A 431 -32.96 33.11 15.32
N ARG A 432 -31.96 33.38 14.48
CA ARG A 432 -32.09 34.29 13.34
C ARG A 432 -33.18 33.84 12.37
N TYR A 433 -33.15 32.59 11.92
CA TYR A 433 -34.16 32.03 11.01
C TYR A 433 -35.56 32.01 11.64
N ALA A 434 -35.69 31.70 12.93
CA ALA A 434 -36.99 31.77 13.61
C ALA A 434 -37.56 33.20 13.63
N LEU A 435 -36.71 34.21 13.76
CA LEU A 435 -37.10 35.62 13.65
C LEU A 435 -37.42 36.02 12.20
N GLU A 436 -36.70 35.50 11.21
CA GLU A 436 -37.01 35.70 9.78
C GLU A 436 -38.40 35.17 9.42
N HIS A 437 -38.81 34.04 10.02
CA HIS A 437 -40.16 33.48 9.89
C HIS A 437 -41.23 34.18 10.76
N GLY A 438 -40.88 35.25 11.48
CA GLY A 438 -41.79 36.04 12.32
C GLY A 438 -42.20 35.37 13.64
N LYS A 439 -41.50 34.30 14.07
CA LYS A 439 -41.84 33.52 15.28
C LYS A 439 -41.01 33.93 16.49
N ILE A 440 -41.35 35.10 17.05
CA ILE A 440 -40.65 35.70 18.20
C ILE A 440 -40.71 34.80 19.45
N SER A 441 -41.82 34.09 19.66
CA SER A 441 -41.99 33.17 20.81
C SER A 441 -41.01 32.00 20.77
N VAL A 442 -40.81 31.41 19.59
CA VAL A 442 -39.86 30.31 19.38
C VAL A 442 -38.43 30.79 19.57
N ALA A 443 -38.09 31.98 19.04
CA ALA A 443 -36.77 32.58 19.22
C ALA A 443 -36.44 32.85 20.71
N LYS A 444 -37.42 33.35 21.49
CA LYS A 444 -37.26 33.54 22.95
C LYS A 444 -37.12 32.21 23.69
N ARG A 445 -37.85 31.18 23.29
CA ARG A 445 -37.73 29.82 23.85
C ARG A 445 -36.33 29.25 23.63
N VAL A 446 -35.83 29.29 22.39
CA VAL A 446 -34.48 28.81 22.04
C VAL A 446 -33.39 29.58 22.80
N LYS A 447 -33.54 30.90 22.93
CA LYS A 447 -32.64 31.73 23.75
C LYS A 447 -32.57 31.23 25.20
N GLY A 448 -33.71 30.96 25.82
CA GLY A 448 -33.78 30.44 27.19
C GLY A 448 -33.19 29.03 27.32
N ASP A 449 -33.57 28.13 26.41
CA ASP A 449 -33.15 26.73 26.41
C ASP A 449 -31.63 26.55 26.25
N PHE A 450 -31.00 27.36 25.40
CA PHE A 450 -29.57 27.29 25.11
C PHE A 450 -28.74 28.39 25.81
N LYS A 451 -29.35 29.15 26.73
CA LYS A 451 -28.71 30.24 27.49
C LYS A 451 -27.94 31.23 26.60
N LEU A 452 -28.53 31.62 25.46
CA LEU A 452 -27.90 32.52 24.51
C LEU A 452 -27.76 33.94 25.12
N PRO A 453 -26.55 34.54 25.15
CA PRO A 453 -26.34 35.88 25.69
C PRO A 453 -27.22 36.94 25.02
N GLU A 454 -27.72 37.90 25.80
CA GLU A 454 -28.60 38.98 25.31
C GLU A 454 -28.02 39.73 24.10
N LYS A 455 -26.72 40.04 24.16
CA LYS A 455 -26.00 40.71 23.08
C LYS A 455 -26.02 39.91 21.77
N GLN A 456 -25.92 38.58 21.84
CA GLN A 456 -25.99 37.72 20.65
C GLN A 456 -27.41 37.62 20.12
N TYR A 457 -28.42 37.55 21.00
CA TYR A 457 -29.82 37.59 20.60
C TYR A 457 -30.17 38.89 19.85
N GLN A 458 -29.71 40.04 20.32
CA GLN A 458 -29.90 41.31 19.63
C GLN A 458 -29.22 41.33 18.26
N TRP A 459 -28.03 40.73 18.12
CA TRP A 459 -27.39 40.55 16.82
C TRP A 459 -28.23 39.67 15.87
N CYS A 460 -28.77 38.55 16.35
CA CYS A 460 -29.68 37.70 15.56
C CYS A 460 -30.89 38.51 15.08
N ALA A 461 -31.50 39.29 15.98
CA ALA A 461 -32.67 40.10 15.70
C ALA A 461 -32.38 41.22 14.69
N LEU A 462 -31.27 41.96 14.84
CA LEU A 462 -30.85 42.96 13.88
C LEU A 462 -30.68 42.36 12.48
N LEU A 463 -30.00 41.22 12.38
CA LEU A 463 -29.79 40.54 11.09
C LEU A 463 -31.11 40.03 10.50
N ALA A 464 -31.97 39.39 11.30
CA ALA A 464 -33.26 38.87 10.83
C ALA A 464 -34.24 39.97 10.41
N PHE A 465 -34.33 41.06 11.18
CA PHE A 465 -35.18 42.20 10.83
C PHE A 465 -34.67 42.94 9.59
N SER A 466 -33.34 43.01 9.42
CA SER A 466 -32.75 43.62 8.23
C SER A 466 -33.03 42.80 6.96
N SER A 467 -33.00 41.46 7.04
CA SER A 467 -33.26 40.59 5.89
C SER A 467 -34.75 40.51 5.53
N THR A 468 -35.65 40.62 6.52
CA THR A 468 -37.11 40.62 6.32
C THR A 468 -37.71 42.00 6.05
N GLY A 469 -36.93 43.06 6.24
CA GLY A 469 -37.39 44.44 6.06
C GLY A 469 -38.33 44.95 7.16
N GLN A 470 -38.21 44.43 8.39
CA GLN A 470 -38.95 44.89 9.56
C GLN A 470 -38.22 46.06 10.23
N TRP A 471 -38.22 47.21 9.56
CA TRP A 471 -37.41 48.37 9.96
C TRP A 471 -37.87 49.02 11.27
N GLU A 472 -39.17 48.98 11.56
CA GLU A 472 -39.75 49.50 12.81
C GLU A 472 -39.22 48.71 14.01
N SER A 473 -39.08 47.38 13.88
CA SER A 473 -38.51 46.52 14.93
C SER A 473 -37.01 46.75 15.15
N ILE A 474 -36.28 47.28 14.16
CA ILE A 474 -34.88 47.71 14.32
C ILE A 474 -34.82 49.02 15.12
N ASP A 475 -35.75 49.95 14.85
CA ASP A 475 -35.87 51.20 15.60
C ASP A 475 -36.21 50.92 17.07
N GLU A 476 -37.15 50.01 17.34
CA GLU A 476 -37.46 49.52 18.69
C GLU A 476 -36.25 48.86 19.38
N LEU A 477 -35.50 48.00 18.66
CA LEU A 477 -34.31 47.34 19.18
C LEU A 477 -33.18 48.33 19.48
N GLY A 478 -33.11 49.40 18.69
CA GLY A 478 -32.22 50.53 18.88
C GLY A 478 -32.70 51.56 19.91
N GLU A 479 -33.85 51.36 20.55
CA GLU A 479 -34.53 52.32 21.45
C GLU A 479 -34.76 53.70 20.80
N MET A 480 -34.94 53.75 19.47
CA MET A 480 -35.23 54.96 18.72
C MET A 480 -36.71 55.32 18.93
N GLY A 481 -36.99 56.17 19.94
CA GLY A 481 -38.34 56.53 20.38
C GLY A 481 -38.63 56.26 21.86
N ALA A 482 -37.68 55.68 22.61
CA ALA A 482 -37.82 55.50 24.05
C ALA A 482 -37.77 56.85 24.80
N ALA A 483 -38.66 57.05 25.78
CA ALA A 483 -38.73 58.28 26.59
C ALA A 483 -37.44 58.58 27.38
N GLN A 484 -36.65 57.54 27.67
CA GLN A 484 -35.25 57.67 28.11
C GLN A 484 -34.40 56.59 27.42
N PRO A 485 -33.65 56.93 26.36
CA PRO A 485 -32.77 55.97 25.70
C PRO A 485 -31.56 55.66 26.57
N SER A 486 -31.24 54.38 26.72
CA SER A 486 -30.09 53.88 27.45
C SER A 486 -28.81 54.43 26.79
N ASN A 487 -27.91 55.02 27.58
CA ASN A 487 -26.61 55.51 27.09
C ASN A 487 -25.62 54.36 26.77
N ARG A 488 -26.04 53.10 26.97
CA ARG A 488 -25.25 51.89 26.78
C ARG A 488 -26.07 50.82 26.07
N LEU A 489 -26.23 50.96 24.75
CA LEU A 489 -26.73 49.88 23.90
C LEU A 489 -25.81 48.66 24.05
N LEU A 490 -26.39 47.46 24.10
CA LEU A 490 -25.60 46.21 24.17
C LEU A 490 -24.87 45.94 22.84
N LEU A 491 -25.45 46.40 21.73
CA LEU A 491 -24.85 46.42 20.40
C LEU A 491 -24.14 47.76 20.14
N PRO A 492 -22.96 47.74 19.49
CA PRO A 492 -22.31 48.96 19.06
C PRO A 492 -23.19 49.69 18.01
N PRO A 493 -23.41 51.01 18.13
CA PRO A 493 -24.22 51.78 17.16
C PRO A 493 -23.68 51.69 15.72
N GLU A 494 -22.38 51.46 15.56
CA GLU A 494 -21.72 51.21 14.28
C GLU A 494 -22.30 49.97 13.57
N ALA A 495 -22.72 48.95 14.34
CA ALA A 495 -23.36 47.76 13.78
C ALA A 495 -24.66 48.09 13.07
N PHE A 496 -25.55 48.88 13.69
CA PHE A 496 -26.82 49.31 13.10
C PHE A 496 -26.60 50.14 11.84
N VAL A 497 -25.64 51.07 11.87
CA VAL A 497 -25.31 51.90 10.70
C VAL A 497 -24.83 51.02 9.55
N SER A 498 -23.89 50.11 9.81
CA SER A 498 -23.31 49.25 8.78
C SER A 498 -24.35 48.29 8.17
N THR A 499 -25.25 47.71 8.97
CA THR A 499 -26.30 46.81 8.47
C THR A 499 -27.35 47.60 7.67
N LEU A 500 -27.81 48.76 8.15
CA LEU A 500 -28.78 49.59 7.43
C LEU A 500 -28.24 50.12 6.08
N LEU A 501 -26.95 50.43 6.01
CA LEU A 501 -26.30 50.84 4.76
C LEU A 501 -26.19 49.69 3.75
N GLN A 502 -25.94 48.45 4.19
CA GLN A 502 -25.94 47.28 3.31
C GLN A 502 -27.29 47.10 2.58
N TYR A 503 -28.40 47.38 3.27
CA TYR A 503 -29.75 47.35 2.69
C TYR A 503 -30.19 48.69 2.06
N LYS A 504 -29.25 49.58 1.76
CA LYS A 504 -29.46 50.87 1.07
C LYS A 504 -30.44 51.81 1.78
N ARG A 505 -30.41 51.87 3.12
CA ARG A 505 -31.21 52.80 3.94
C ARG A 505 -30.37 53.84 4.68
N PRO A 506 -29.77 54.82 3.96
CA PRO A 506 -28.91 55.83 4.57
C PRO A 506 -29.64 56.78 5.54
N GLN A 507 -30.93 57.05 5.30
CA GLN A 507 -31.71 57.98 6.14
C GLN A 507 -31.96 57.44 7.55
N GLN A 508 -32.24 56.14 7.67
CA GLN A 508 -32.42 55.48 8.97
C GLN A 508 -31.07 55.28 9.66
N ALA A 509 -30.04 54.90 8.89
CA ALA A 509 -28.68 54.74 9.39
C ALA A 509 -28.12 56.03 10.03
N ARG A 510 -28.41 57.19 9.44
CA ARG A 510 -28.00 58.51 9.96
C ARG A 510 -28.39 58.74 11.42
N GLN A 511 -29.53 58.21 11.86
CA GLN A 511 -30.06 58.47 13.19
C GLN A 511 -29.24 57.79 14.31
N TYR A 512 -28.50 56.73 13.97
CA TYR A 512 -27.65 55.99 14.92
C TYR A 512 -26.23 56.56 15.04
N VAL A 513 -25.77 57.30 14.03
CA VAL A 513 -24.39 57.85 13.97
C VAL A 513 -24.05 58.76 15.16
N PRO A 514 -24.93 59.65 15.68
CA PRO A 514 -24.62 60.47 16.85
C PRO A 514 -24.29 59.68 18.12
N ARG A 515 -24.76 58.43 18.23
CA ARG A 515 -24.57 57.55 19.40
C ARG A 515 -23.20 56.85 19.40
N VAL A 516 -22.45 56.92 18.29
CA VAL A 516 -21.09 56.38 18.17
C VAL A 516 -20.14 57.09 19.13
N SER A 517 -19.28 56.35 19.83
CA SER A 517 -18.41 56.93 20.87
C SER A 517 -17.25 57.75 20.31
N THR A 518 -16.71 57.35 19.15
CA THR A 518 -15.53 57.97 18.54
C THR A 518 -15.89 59.02 17.49
N GLN A 519 -15.35 60.23 17.65
CA GLN A 519 -15.64 61.36 16.77
C GLN A 519 -15.15 61.16 15.33
N ARG A 520 -13.99 60.50 15.15
CA ARG A 520 -13.48 60.09 13.82
C ARG A 520 -14.39 59.05 13.16
N GLY A 521 -14.90 58.07 13.92
CA GLY A 521 -15.84 57.06 13.43
C GLY A 521 -17.18 57.68 12.99
N ARG A 522 -17.68 58.69 13.72
CA ARG A 522 -18.87 59.45 13.31
C ARG A 522 -18.71 60.10 11.94
N ILE A 523 -17.58 60.77 11.71
CA ILE A 523 -17.29 61.47 10.45
C ILE A 523 -17.29 60.47 9.29
N GLU A 524 -16.62 59.32 9.44
CA GLU A 524 -16.57 58.28 8.41
C GLU A 524 -17.95 57.67 8.13
N LEU A 525 -18.75 57.41 9.17
CA LEU A 525 -20.09 56.85 9.02
C LEU A 525 -21.09 57.84 8.42
N PHE A 526 -21.01 59.14 8.75
CA PHE A 526 -21.83 60.17 8.09
C PHE A 526 -21.51 60.29 6.60
N VAL A 527 -20.23 60.20 6.24
CA VAL A 527 -19.79 60.15 4.84
C VAL A 527 -20.36 58.92 4.12
N GLN A 528 -20.32 57.74 4.76
CA GLN A 528 -20.91 56.51 4.21
C GLN A 528 -22.44 56.59 4.09
N CYS A 529 -23.11 57.35 4.96
CA CYS A 529 -24.55 57.64 4.85
C CYS A 529 -24.89 58.69 3.79
N GLY A 530 -23.89 59.28 3.11
CA GLY A 530 -24.09 60.35 2.14
C GLY A 530 -24.46 61.70 2.74
N ASP A 531 -24.32 61.88 4.05
CA ASP A 531 -24.63 63.14 4.75
C ASP A 531 -23.34 63.91 5.06
N TRP A 532 -22.85 64.60 4.04
CA TRP A 532 -21.63 65.40 4.09
C TRP A 532 -21.78 66.65 4.96
N SER A 533 -23.01 67.16 5.08
CA SER A 533 -23.32 68.33 5.90
C SER A 533 -23.12 68.08 7.40
N SER A 534 -23.59 66.94 7.91
CA SER A 534 -23.38 66.55 9.31
C SER A 534 -21.95 66.07 9.57
N ALA A 535 -21.30 65.44 8.58
CA ALA A 535 -19.89 65.06 8.66
C ALA A 535 -18.98 66.30 8.86
N ALA A 536 -19.22 67.37 8.09
CA ALA A 536 -18.50 68.64 8.21
C ALA A 536 -18.71 69.30 9.58
N LEU A 537 -19.93 69.20 10.13
CA LEU A 537 -20.28 69.73 11.45
C LEU A 537 -19.54 68.98 12.57
N GLU A 538 -19.45 67.64 12.51
CA GLU A 538 -18.67 66.86 13.48
C GLU A 538 -17.15 67.07 13.35
N CYS A 539 -16.62 67.30 12.13
CA CYS A 539 -15.23 67.70 11.94
C CYS A 539 -14.88 69.01 12.66
N ARG A 540 -15.79 69.98 12.65
CA ARG A 540 -15.57 71.26 13.34
C ARG A 540 -15.55 71.12 14.86
N ARG A 541 -16.27 70.15 15.41
CA ARG A 541 -16.30 69.83 16.84
C ARG A 541 -15.06 69.08 17.32
N ALA A 542 -14.20 68.60 16.41
CA ALA A 542 -12.99 67.84 16.75
C ALA A 542 -11.80 68.79 16.98
N SER A 543 -10.85 68.39 17.83
CA SER A 543 -9.65 69.20 18.14
C SER A 543 -8.77 69.47 16.90
N ASP A 544 -8.76 68.56 15.91
CA ASP A 544 -8.01 68.66 14.66
C ASP A 544 -8.89 69.12 13.47
N ALA A 545 -9.70 70.16 13.68
CA ALA A 545 -10.79 70.54 12.77
C ALA A 545 -10.34 70.82 11.32
N ASN A 546 -9.22 71.52 11.12
CA ASN A 546 -8.75 71.93 9.78
C ASN A 546 -8.14 70.78 8.98
N ALA A 547 -7.46 69.83 9.64
CA ALA A 547 -6.84 68.68 8.97
C ALA A 547 -7.90 67.67 8.47
N LEU A 548 -8.93 67.41 9.30
CA LEU A 548 -10.03 66.51 8.93
C LEU A 548 -10.93 67.11 7.85
N LEU A 549 -11.13 68.43 7.85
CA LEU A 549 -11.86 69.13 6.78
C LEU A 549 -11.13 69.05 5.43
N GLN A 550 -9.80 69.20 5.41
CA GLN A 550 -9.01 69.03 4.18
C GLN A 550 -9.07 67.59 3.65
N GLN A 551 -9.07 66.59 4.53
CA GLN A 551 -9.25 65.19 4.14
C GLN A 551 -10.65 64.91 3.57
N LEU A 552 -11.71 65.52 4.13
CA LEU A 552 -13.06 65.42 3.58
C LEU A 552 -13.19 66.10 2.21
N LYS A 553 -12.70 67.34 2.07
CA LYS A 553 -12.68 68.06 0.78
C LYS A 553 -11.81 67.32 -0.26
N GLY A 554 -10.77 66.63 0.17
CA GLY A 554 -9.95 65.73 -0.66
C GLY A 554 -10.72 64.53 -1.20
N ARG A 555 -11.58 63.90 -0.38
CA ARG A 555 -12.44 62.77 -0.79
C ARG A 555 -13.59 63.17 -1.72
N ALA A 556 -14.01 64.44 -1.68
CA ALA A 556 -15.07 64.99 -2.53
C ALA A 556 -14.55 65.68 -3.82
N ARG A 557 -13.25 65.56 -4.14
CA ARG A 557 -12.66 66.17 -5.35
C ARG A 557 -13.34 65.63 -6.61
N GLY A 558 -14.11 66.48 -7.29
CA GLY A 558 -14.79 66.17 -8.56
C GLY A 558 -16.30 66.40 -8.55
N ASN A 559 -16.95 66.48 -7.39
CA ASN A 559 -18.39 66.74 -7.26
C ASN A 559 -18.66 68.10 -6.60
N LYS A 560 -19.15 69.07 -7.39
CA LYS A 560 -19.42 70.45 -6.91
C LYS A 560 -20.51 70.50 -5.83
N GLU A 561 -21.57 69.72 -5.99
CA GLU A 561 -22.71 69.66 -5.05
C GLU A 561 -22.28 69.19 -3.65
N ILE A 562 -21.42 68.17 -3.57
CA ILE A 562 -20.92 67.64 -2.29
C ILE A 562 -20.00 68.65 -1.60
N LEU A 563 -19.21 69.41 -2.37
CA LEU A 563 -18.35 70.46 -1.82
C LEU A 563 -19.17 71.62 -1.24
N GLU A 564 -20.28 71.99 -1.87
CA GLU A 564 -21.25 72.97 -1.35
C GLU A 564 -21.97 72.45 -0.08
N GLU A 565 -22.31 71.16 0.00
CA GLU A 565 -22.86 70.54 1.21
C GLU A 565 -21.87 70.53 2.39
N ILE A 566 -20.58 70.28 2.12
CA ILE A 566 -19.52 70.33 3.13
C ILE A 566 -19.34 71.77 3.65
N GLU A 567 -19.36 72.76 2.76
CA GLU A 567 -19.19 74.17 3.12
C GLU A 567 -20.40 74.75 3.86
N SER A 568 -21.61 74.38 3.44
CA SER A 568 -22.85 74.77 4.14
C SER A 568 -22.96 74.09 5.52
N GLY A 569 -22.58 72.82 5.65
CA GLY A 569 -22.52 72.11 6.94
C GLY A 569 -21.47 72.68 7.89
N TRP A 570 -20.31 73.08 7.36
CA TRP A 570 -19.26 73.78 8.11
C TRP A 570 -19.71 75.15 8.61
N SER A 571 -20.39 75.92 7.75
CA SER A 571 -20.87 77.28 8.05
C SER A 571 -22.04 77.29 9.04
N ARG A 572 -22.92 76.28 9.01
CA ARG A 572 -23.99 76.10 10.02
C ARG A 572 -23.47 75.95 11.46
N GLY A 573 -22.20 75.56 11.63
CA GLY A 573 -21.53 75.54 12.93
C GLY A 573 -21.12 76.93 13.46
N GLU A 574 -21.15 77.98 12.65
CA GLU A 574 -20.79 79.36 13.06
C GLU A 574 -21.83 79.99 13.98
N GLY A 575 -23.10 79.61 13.83
CA GLY A 575 -24.23 80.26 14.51
C GLY A 575 -24.47 79.86 15.97
N LYS A 576 -23.65 79.01 16.60
CA LYS A 576 -23.85 78.59 18.01
C LYS A 576 -22.67 78.85 18.95
N SER A 577 -21.66 79.60 18.51
CA SER A 577 -20.52 79.98 19.36
C SER A 577 -20.43 81.49 19.59
N ASN A 578 -21.55 82.23 19.52
CA ASN A 578 -21.58 83.67 19.76
C ASN A 578 -22.90 84.18 20.37
N ASP A 579 -23.42 83.48 21.38
CA ASP A 579 -24.28 84.12 22.38
C ASP A 579 -23.74 83.79 23.78
N GLY A 580 -22.72 84.56 24.17
CA GLY A 580 -22.30 84.67 25.56
C GLY A 580 -23.14 85.75 26.24
N GLY A 581 -24.14 85.34 27.02
CA GLY A 581 -24.83 86.29 27.90
C GLY A 581 -26.19 85.84 28.41
N ALA A 582 -26.20 84.92 29.38
CA ALA A 582 -27.05 84.96 30.58
C ALA A 582 -27.27 83.54 31.12
N PHE A 583 -26.44 83.11 32.07
CA PHE A 583 -26.90 82.36 33.25
C PHE A 583 -25.77 82.42 34.29
N SER A 584 -25.61 83.59 34.89
CA SER A 584 -25.31 83.62 36.32
C SER A 584 -26.55 83.12 37.05
N LEU A 585 -26.43 82.07 37.85
CA LEU A 585 -26.81 82.07 39.27
C LEU A 585 -26.78 80.63 39.84
N LEU A 586 -25.89 80.47 40.83
CA LEU A 586 -26.08 79.72 42.08
C LEU A 586 -26.07 78.18 42.07
N ARG A 587 -24.95 77.65 42.58
CA ARG A 587 -25.01 76.69 43.69
C ARG A 587 -25.36 77.45 44.97
N ARG A 588 -26.49 77.14 45.61
CA ARG A 588 -26.64 76.78 47.05
C ARG A 588 -28.09 76.92 47.51
N SER A 589 -28.69 75.80 47.92
CA SER A 589 -29.13 75.57 49.30
C SER A 589 -29.71 74.17 49.42
N ALA A 590 -29.38 73.50 50.54
CA ALA A 590 -30.13 72.44 51.23
C ALA A 590 -30.50 71.17 50.43
#